data_AF-A0AA46TLN7-F1
#
_entry.id   AF-A0AA46TLN7-F1
#
_cell.length_a   1.000
_cell.length_b   1.000
_cell.length_c   1.000
_cell.angle_alpha   90.00
_cell.angle_beta   90.00
_cell.angle_gamma   90.00
#
_symmetry.space_group_name_H-M   'P 1'
#
loop_
_entity.id
_entity.type
_entity.pdbx_description
1 polymer ?
#
loop_
_entity_poly.entity_id
_entity_poly.type
_entity_poly.pdbx_seq_one_letter_code
_entity_poly.pdbx_strand_id
1 'polypeptide(L)'
;MRPASARRRCIANGAVRRRSSSTRSKSSHPHANADTIDTGSLREDLHAWVRASLAGPLTDVSLVHAIMHACMTNPDLARAMRERMNDTEDDPFEQLFARAAERGEIDPDSPALPYLQLVLAGPYILRQFFEDCPPDEKYLIGLIDSVVLPALGIK
;
A
#
# COMPACT_ATOMS: atom_id res chain seq x y z
N MET A 1 -5.96 69.23 -18.14
CA MET A 1 -4.97 68.62 -19.06
C MET A 1 -5.07 67.10 -18.96
N ARG A 2 -5.59 66.46 -20.01
CA ARG A 2 -5.23 65.09 -20.44
C ARG A 2 -4.47 65.30 -21.75
N PRO A 3 -3.43 64.51 -22.10
CA PRO A 3 -3.73 63.20 -22.70
C PRO A 3 -2.63 62.13 -22.55
N ALA A 4 -2.93 60.96 -23.14
CA ALA A 4 -2.00 60.04 -23.78
C ALA A 4 -1.16 59.14 -22.85
N SER A 5 -1.00 57.84 -23.08
CA SER A 5 -1.37 57.04 -24.25
C SER A 5 -1.13 55.55 -23.98
N ALA A 6 -1.93 54.74 -24.67
CA ALA A 6 -1.56 53.53 -25.41
C ALA A 6 -0.90 52.35 -24.65
N ARG A 7 -1.62 51.24 -24.44
CA ARG A 7 -1.96 50.13 -25.39
C ARG A 7 -0.88 49.03 -25.45
N ARG A 8 -1.26 47.89 -24.85
CA ARG A 8 -1.33 46.50 -25.38
C ARG A 8 -0.16 45.90 -26.20
N ARG A 9 0.05 44.60 -25.87
CA ARG A 9 0.49 43.44 -26.71
C ARG A 9 2.01 43.36 -26.98
N CYS A 10 2.68 42.20 -27.07
CA CYS A 10 2.37 40.78 -27.35
C CYS A 10 3.31 39.87 -26.50
N ILE A 11 2.87 38.73 -25.97
CA ILE A 11 3.03 37.35 -26.51
C ILE A 11 4.36 37.07 -27.23
N ALA A 12 5.20 36.20 -26.64
CA ALA A 12 5.99 35.20 -27.35
C ALA A 12 6.48 34.09 -26.40
N ASN A 13 5.97 32.88 -26.65
CA ASN A 13 6.63 31.56 -26.64
C ASN A 13 7.80 31.29 -25.70
N GLY A 14 7.62 30.29 -24.84
CA GLY A 14 8.73 29.67 -24.13
C GLY A 14 8.34 28.38 -23.42
N ALA A 15 8.32 27.28 -24.18
CA ALA A 15 8.48 25.91 -23.71
C ALA A 15 7.47 25.36 -22.69
N VAL A 16 6.62 24.45 -23.19
CA VAL A 16 6.19 23.26 -22.45
C VAL A 16 7.45 22.56 -21.92
N ARG A 17 7.82 22.82 -20.67
CA ARG A 17 8.73 21.95 -19.93
C ARG A 17 7.89 20.93 -19.18
N ARG A 18 7.67 19.79 -19.85
CA ARG A 18 7.59 18.50 -19.17
C ARG A 18 8.81 18.41 -18.24
N ARG A 19 8.59 18.47 -16.94
CA ARG A 19 9.51 17.87 -15.97
C ARG A 19 8.86 16.60 -15.48
N SER A 20 9.06 15.56 -16.27
CA SER A 20 9.24 14.20 -15.76
C SER A 20 10.47 14.22 -14.86
N SER A 21 10.26 14.46 -13.57
CA SER A 21 11.20 14.08 -12.53
C SER A 21 10.48 13.06 -11.67
N SER A 22 10.57 11.80 -12.11
CA SER A 22 10.38 10.62 -11.28
C SER A 22 11.46 10.62 -10.20
N THR A 23 11.30 11.51 -9.21
CA THR A 23 11.75 11.17 -7.87
C THR A 23 10.73 10.15 -7.41
N ARG A 24 11.10 8.87 -7.45
CA ARG A 24 10.38 7.79 -6.78
C ARG A 24 10.32 8.17 -5.32
N SER A 25 9.29 8.94 -4.96
CA SER A 25 8.93 9.22 -3.58
C SER A 25 8.72 7.84 -2.99
N LYS A 26 9.61 7.42 -2.09
CA LYS A 26 9.37 6.24 -1.26
C LYS A 26 8.21 6.62 -0.36
N SER A 27 7.02 6.51 -0.90
CA SER A 27 5.78 6.61 -0.17
C SER A 27 5.83 5.50 0.88
N SER A 28 5.79 5.92 2.15
CA SER A 28 5.83 5.06 3.32
C SER A 28 4.52 4.27 3.41
N HIS A 29 4.35 3.29 2.52
CA HIS A 29 3.16 2.47 2.48
C HIS A 29 3.22 1.41 3.59
N PRO A 30 2.05 1.04 4.16
CA PRO A 30 1.92 -0.11 5.05
C PRO A 30 2.48 -1.42 4.47
N HIS A 31 2.54 -1.55 3.14
CA HIS A 31 2.94 -2.78 2.47
C HIS A 31 4.19 -2.61 1.62
N ALA A 32 5.01 -1.59 1.91
CA ALA A 32 6.22 -1.31 1.15
C ALA A 32 7.10 -2.56 1.00
N ASN A 33 7.53 -2.84 -0.23
CA ASN A 33 8.42 -3.92 -0.68
C ASN A 33 7.79 -5.27 -1.05
N ALA A 34 6.48 -5.52 -0.86
CA ALA A 34 5.87 -6.79 -1.32
C ALA A 34 5.99 -7.00 -2.85
N ASP A 35 5.99 -5.90 -3.61
CA ASP A 35 6.24 -5.87 -5.06
C ASP A 35 7.66 -6.33 -5.44
N THR A 36 8.65 -6.07 -4.57
CA THR A 36 10.07 -6.36 -4.84
C THR A 36 10.57 -7.70 -4.30
N ILE A 37 9.79 -8.37 -3.45
CA ILE A 37 10.16 -9.65 -2.86
C ILE A 37 9.82 -10.77 -3.85
N ASP A 38 10.84 -11.51 -4.26
CA ASP A 38 10.70 -12.69 -5.12
C ASP A 38 11.79 -13.71 -4.78
N THR A 39 11.44 -14.60 -3.86
CA THR A 39 12.25 -15.73 -3.39
C THR A 39 12.04 -16.99 -4.24
N GLY A 40 11.05 -16.96 -5.15
CA GLY A 40 10.66 -18.08 -6.00
C GLY A 40 9.51 -18.94 -5.45
N SER A 41 8.95 -18.61 -4.28
CA SER A 41 7.70 -19.20 -3.79
C SER A 41 6.87 -18.20 -3.00
N LEU A 42 5.54 -18.24 -3.20
CA LEU A 42 4.59 -17.38 -2.51
C LEU A 42 4.69 -17.47 -0.98
N ARG A 43 4.93 -18.66 -0.43
CA ARG A 43 5.09 -18.84 1.03
C ARG A 43 6.26 -18.02 1.55
N GLU A 44 7.43 -18.20 0.95
CA GLU A 44 8.65 -17.51 1.35
C GLU A 44 8.57 -16.00 1.05
N ASP A 45 7.88 -15.61 -0.03
CA ASP A 45 7.61 -14.20 -0.35
C ASP A 45 6.78 -13.53 0.75
N LEU A 46 5.70 -14.17 1.22
CA LEU A 46 4.86 -13.66 2.31
C LEU A 46 5.62 -13.63 3.64
N HIS A 47 6.46 -14.63 3.93
CA HIS A 47 7.29 -14.65 5.14
C HIS A 47 8.35 -13.55 5.12
N ALA A 48 9.01 -13.34 3.99
CA ALA A 48 9.95 -12.23 3.80
C ALA A 48 9.25 -10.88 3.93
N TRP A 49 8.03 -10.75 3.41
CA TRP A 49 7.21 -9.55 3.58
C TRP A 49 6.91 -9.27 5.05
N VAL A 50 6.51 -10.28 5.84
CA VAL A 50 6.29 -10.12 7.30
C VAL A 50 7.55 -9.56 7.97
N ARG A 51 8.72 -10.15 7.73
CA ARG A 51 9.99 -9.70 8.32
C ARG A 51 10.30 -8.26 7.95
N ALA A 52 10.06 -7.86 6.70
CA ALA A 52 10.27 -6.48 6.25
C ALA A 52 9.25 -5.50 6.87
N SER A 53 7.99 -5.91 6.99
CA SER A 53 6.91 -5.06 7.50
C SER A 53 7.08 -4.73 9.00
N LEU A 54 7.59 -5.67 9.78
CA LEU A 54 7.90 -5.49 11.21
C LEU A 54 9.12 -4.62 11.48
N ALA A 55 9.96 -4.34 10.46
CA ALA A 55 11.05 -3.39 10.56
C ALA A 55 10.64 -1.97 10.14
N GLY A 56 9.39 -1.78 9.68
CA GLY A 56 8.89 -0.53 9.10
C GLY A 56 8.18 0.41 10.09
N PRO A 57 7.80 1.61 9.63
CA PRO A 57 7.09 2.62 10.44
C PRO A 57 5.67 2.22 10.88
N LEU A 58 5.11 1.12 10.34
CA LEU A 58 3.85 0.54 10.81
C LEU A 58 3.90 -0.09 12.20
N THR A 59 5.10 -0.25 12.76
CA THR A 59 5.28 -0.72 14.12
C THR A 59 4.66 0.21 15.16
N ASP A 60 4.44 1.49 14.82
CA ASP A 60 3.67 2.41 15.66
C ASP A 60 2.17 2.27 15.40
N VAL A 61 1.58 1.21 15.98
CA VAL A 61 0.15 0.94 15.89
C VAL A 61 -0.69 2.09 16.47
N SER A 62 -0.16 2.84 17.43
CA SER A 62 -0.85 3.98 18.03
C SER A 62 -1.06 5.12 17.02
N LEU A 63 -0.05 5.37 16.17
CA LEU A 63 -0.15 6.33 15.08
C LEU A 63 -1.18 5.89 14.04
N VAL A 64 -1.20 4.60 13.68
CA VAL A 64 -2.18 4.04 12.74
C VAL A 64 -3.61 4.23 13.28
N HIS A 65 -3.85 3.91 14.54
CA HIS A 65 -5.16 4.10 15.18
C HIS A 65 -5.59 5.58 15.23
N ALA A 66 -4.67 6.49 15.57
CA ALA A 66 -4.95 7.92 15.60
C ALA A 66 -5.37 8.45 14.21
N ILE A 67 -4.67 8.01 13.16
CA ILE A 67 -5.00 8.35 11.76
C ILE A 67 -6.37 7.78 11.37
N MET A 68 -6.64 6.51 11.70
CA MET A 68 -7.94 5.89 11.42
C MET A 68 -9.08 6.65 12.08
N HIS A 69 -8.92 7.04 13.34
CA HIS A 69 -9.90 7.84 14.05
C HIS A 69 -10.12 9.22 13.40
N ALA A 70 -9.04 9.90 13.00
CA ALA A 70 -9.12 11.17 12.31
C ALA A 70 -9.86 11.04 10.96
N CYS A 71 -9.65 9.96 10.22
CA CYS A 71 -10.39 9.68 8.99
C CYS A 71 -11.89 9.44 9.23
N MET A 72 -12.28 8.80 10.34
CA MET A 72 -13.70 8.59 10.66
C MET A 72 -14.43 9.89 11.02
N THR A 73 -13.71 10.89 11.53
CA THR A 73 -14.28 12.17 11.98
C THR A 73 -14.11 13.31 10.97
N ASN A 74 -13.25 13.14 9.96
CA ASN A 74 -12.99 14.13 8.92
C ASN A 74 -13.06 13.51 7.50
N PRO A 75 -14.18 13.69 6.77
CA PRO A 75 -14.37 13.13 5.43
C PRO A 75 -13.33 13.58 4.39
N ASP A 76 -12.83 14.81 4.48
CA ASP A 76 -11.81 15.33 3.57
C ASP A 76 -10.45 14.67 3.80
N LEU A 77 -10.09 14.44 5.06
CA LEU A 77 -8.90 13.66 5.41
C LEU A 77 -9.04 12.21 4.91
N ALA A 78 -10.20 11.60 5.11
CA ALA A 78 -10.45 10.23 4.64
C ALA A 78 -10.35 10.14 3.11
N ARG A 79 -10.86 11.14 2.40
CA ARG A 79 -10.74 11.23 0.93
C ARG A 79 -9.28 11.41 0.52
N ALA A 80 -8.56 12.35 1.12
CA ALA A 80 -7.15 12.57 0.83
C ALA A 80 -6.30 11.32 1.12
N MET A 81 -6.60 10.58 2.19
CA MET A 81 -5.93 9.31 2.48
C MET A 81 -6.24 8.23 1.43
N ARG A 82 -7.50 8.05 1.04
CA ARG A 82 -7.86 7.11 -0.04
C ARG A 82 -7.20 7.50 -1.37
N GLU A 83 -7.22 8.78 -1.74
CA GLU A 83 -6.53 9.29 -2.93
C GLU A 83 -5.04 8.95 -2.87
N ARG A 84 -4.36 9.22 -1.75
CA ARG A 84 -2.94 8.89 -1.58
C ARG A 84 -2.62 7.40 -1.58
N MET A 85 -3.53 6.55 -1.06
CA MET A 85 -3.38 5.10 -1.08
C MET A 85 -3.68 4.50 -2.46
N ASN A 86 -4.54 5.14 -3.24
CA ASN A 86 -4.90 4.72 -4.60
C ASN A 86 -3.99 5.33 -5.68
N ASP A 87 -3.19 6.35 -5.35
CA ASP A 87 -2.26 7.03 -6.26
C ASP A 87 -1.08 6.14 -6.70
N THR A 88 -0.94 4.95 -6.13
CA THR A 88 -0.03 3.91 -6.65
C THR A 88 -0.74 3.14 -7.75
N GLU A 89 -0.18 3.17 -8.96
CA GLU A 89 -0.71 2.45 -10.13
C GLU A 89 -0.84 0.93 -9.90
N ASP A 90 -0.15 0.37 -8.89
CA ASP A 90 -0.18 -1.05 -8.57
C ASP A 90 -0.30 -1.31 -7.06
N ASP A 91 -1.18 -2.24 -6.66
CA ASP A 91 -1.16 -2.83 -5.32
C ASP A 91 0.04 -3.80 -5.23
N PRO A 92 0.97 -3.62 -4.28
CA PRO A 92 2.13 -4.49 -4.18
C PRO A 92 1.78 -5.95 -3.88
N PHE A 93 0.60 -6.24 -3.30
CA PHE A 93 0.10 -7.61 -3.17
C PHE A 93 -0.45 -8.17 -4.48
N GLU A 94 -1.08 -7.34 -5.31
CA GLU A 94 -1.58 -7.76 -6.62
C GLU A 94 -0.43 -8.29 -7.49
N GLN A 95 0.70 -7.58 -7.52
CA GLN A 95 1.90 -8.07 -8.22
C GLN A 95 2.46 -9.36 -7.63
N LEU A 96 2.50 -9.47 -6.30
CA LEU A 96 3.00 -10.66 -5.61
C LEU A 96 2.12 -11.89 -5.91
N PHE A 97 0.80 -11.75 -5.91
CA PHE A 97 -0.12 -12.83 -6.27
C PHE A 97 -0.11 -13.13 -7.76
N ALA A 98 0.03 -12.13 -8.63
CA ALA A 98 0.16 -12.34 -10.07
C ALA A 98 1.40 -13.19 -10.39
N ARG A 99 2.56 -12.89 -9.80
CA ARG A 99 3.77 -13.73 -9.95
C ARG A 99 3.55 -15.16 -9.48
N ALA A 100 2.89 -15.34 -8.33
CA ALA A 100 2.58 -16.68 -7.83
C ALA A 100 1.63 -17.46 -8.77
N ALA A 101 0.65 -16.79 -9.37
CA ALA A 101 -0.25 -17.38 -10.36
C ALA A 101 0.49 -17.72 -11.66
N GLU A 102 1.39 -16.86 -12.15
CA GLU A 102 2.24 -17.14 -13.32
C GLU A 102 3.13 -18.37 -13.11
N ARG A 103 3.60 -18.60 -11.87
CA ARG A 103 4.35 -19.80 -11.47
C ARG A 103 3.46 -21.04 -11.29
N GLY A 104 2.14 -20.88 -11.30
CA GLY A 104 1.17 -21.95 -11.06
C GLY A 104 1.05 -22.37 -9.59
N GLU A 105 1.48 -21.54 -8.64
CA GLU A 105 1.35 -21.82 -7.21
C GLU A 105 -0.09 -21.62 -6.72
N ILE A 106 -0.86 -20.73 -7.36
CA ILE A 106 -2.24 -20.40 -7.01
C ILE A 106 -3.13 -20.28 -8.26
N ASP A 107 -4.43 -20.48 -8.07
CA ASP A 107 -5.43 -20.16 -9.09
C ASP A 107 -5.61 -18.63 -9.19
N PRO A 108 -5.39 -18.00 -10.36
CA PRO A 108 -5.60 -16.55 -10.54
C PRO A 108 -7.06 -16.12 -10.31
N ASP A 109 -8.01 -17.05 -10.41
CA ASP A 109 -9.44 -16.81 -10.14
C ASP A 109 -9.85 -17.26 -8.73
N SER A 110 -8.88 -17.48 -7.84
CA SER A 110 -9.17 -17.90 -6.47
C SER A 110 -10.10 -16.91 -5.76
N PRO A 111 -11.23 -17.38 -5.18
CA PRO A 111 -12.19 -16.51 -4.51
C PRO A 111 -11.62 -15.85 -3.25
N ALA A 112 -10.45 -16.29 -2.76
CA ALA A 112 -9.79 -15.71 -1.61
C ALA A 112 -9.09 -14.38 -1.93
N LEU A 113 -8.61 -14.18 -3.17
CA LEU A 113 -7.75 -13.05 -3.55
C LEU A 113 -8.32 -11.67 -3.16
N PRO A 114 -9.62 -11.36 -3.37
CA PRO A 114 -10.17 -10.05 -3.01
C PRO A 114 -10.14 -9.72 -1.52
N TYR A 115 -9.93 -10.72 -0.66
CA TYR A 115 -9.97 -10.56 0.81
C TYR A 115 -8.59 -10.55 1.45
N LEU A 116 -7.55 -11.00 0.74
CA LEU A 116 -6.25 -11.26 1.34
C LEU A 116 -5.58 -10.01 1.89
N GLN A 117 -5.70 -8.88 1.19
CA GLN A 117 -5.13 -7.61 1.68
C GLN A 117 -5.74 -7.21 3.03
N LEU A 118 -7.06 -7.33 3.18
CA LEU A 118 -7.75 -7.05 4.44
C LEU A 118 -7.33 -8.03 5.55
N VAL A 119 -7.22 -9.32 5.22
CA VAL A 119 -6.78 -10.36 6.17
C VAL A 119 -5.34 -10.13 6.63
N LEU A 120 -4.44 -9.72 5.72
CA LEU A 120 -3.03 -9.46 6.01
C LEU A 120 -2.82 -8.15 6.78
N ALA A 121 -3.62 -7.10 6.49
CA ALA A 121 -3.55 -5.82 7.19
C ALA A 121 -4.26 -5.83 8.56
N GLY A 122 -5.32 -6.64 8.69
CA GLY A 122 -6.20 -6.70 9.86
C GLY A 122 -5.48 -6.82 11.20
N PRO A 123 -4.52 -7.74 11.39
CA PRO A 123 -3.81 -7.92 12.66
C PRO A 123 -3.10 -6.67 13.17
N TYR A 124 -2.52 -5.85 12.28
CA TYR A 124 -1.82 -4.62 12.67
C TYR A 124 -2.77 -3.58 13.28
N ILE A 125 -4.05 -3.65 12.95
CA ILE A 125 -5.07 -2.71 13.40
C ILE A 125 -5.88 -3.31 14.55
N LEU A 126 -6.40 -4.52 14.35
CA LEU A 126 -7.41 -5.10 15.23
C LEU A 126 -6.81 -5.82 16.44
N ARG A 127 -5.63 -6.43 16.29
CA ARG A 127 -5.06 -7.24 17.38
C ARG A 127 -4.66 -6.37 18.58
N GLN A 128 -3.99 -5.24 18.33
CA GLN A 128 -3.70 -4.27 19.39
C GLN A 128 -5.00 -3.76 20.06
N PHE A 129 -6.07 -3.59 19.29
CA PHE A 129 -7.33 -3.08 19.83
C PHE A 129 -8.05 -4.10 20.72
N PHE A 130 -8.10 -5.37 20.32
CA PHE A 130 -8.83 -6.41 21.04
C PHE A 130 -8.00 -7.14 22.11
N GLU A 131 -6.69 -7.29 21.88
CA GLU A 131 -5.80 -8.12 22.70
C GLU A 131 -4.73 -7.30 23.44
N ASP A 132 -4.69 -5.97 23.25
CA ASP A 132 -3.64 -5.07 23.78
C ASP A 132 -2.21 -5.56 23.48
N CYS A 133 -2.06 -6.25 22.34
CA CYS A 133 -0.81 -6.87 21.92
C CYS A 133 -0.63 -6.67 20.42
N PRO A 134 0.46 -6.02 19.97
CA PRO A 134 0.72 -5.86 18.55
C PRO A 134 1.12 -7.22 17.95
N PRO A 135 0.85 -7.47 16.65
CA PRO A 135 1.28 -8.70 16.03
C PRO A 135 2.80 -8.81 15.97
N ASP A 136 3.33 -9.97 16.35
CA ASP A 136 4.74 -10.34 16.18
C ASP A 136 4.93 -11.23 14.94
N GLU A 137 6.20 -11.47 14.56
CA GLU A 137 6.55 -12.29 13.38
C GLU A 137 5.90 -13.67 13.47
N LYS A 138 5.96 -14.30 14.65
CA LYS A 138 5.42 -15.64 14.88
C LYS A 138 3.91 -15.70 14.61
N TYR A 139 3.16 -14.72 15.07
CA TYR A 139 1.73 -14.66 14.85
C TYR A 139 1.38 -14.46 13.37
N LEU A 140 2.07 -13.53 12.69
CA LEU A 140 1.80 -13.21 11.30
C LEU A 140 2.16 -14.37 10.36
N ILE A 141 3.29 -15.03 10.60
CA ILE A 141 3.65 -16.28 9.90
C ILE A 141 2.58 -17.35 10.17
N GLY A 142 2.14 -17.50 11.42
CA GLY A 142 1.07 -18.43 11.77
C GLY A 142 -0.25 -18.15 11.04
N LEU A 143 -0.64 -16.88 10.91
CA LEU A 143 -1.80 -16.45 10.12
C LEU A 143 -1.65 -16.81 8.64
N ILE A 144 -0.46 -16.56 8.06
CA ILE A 144 -0.17 -16.88 6.67
C ILE A 144 -0.27 -18.39 6.42
N ASP A 145 0.43 -19.18 7.24
CA ASP A 145 0.51 -20.63 7.07
C ASP A 145 -0.80 -21.34 7.38
N SER A 146 -1.61 -20.81 8.31
CA SER A 146 -2.85 -21.48 8.77
C SER A 146 -4.11 -20.99 8.07
N VAL A 147 -4.11 -19.80 7.47
CA VAL A 147 -5.31 -19.17 6.89
C VAL A 147 -5.09 -18.77 5.44
N VAL A 148 -4.04 -17.98 5.16
CA VAL A 148 -3.85 -17.39 3.82
C VAL A 148 -3.47 -18.44 2.79
N LEU A 149 -2.42 -19.22 3.05
CA LEU A 149 -1.94 -20.25 2.12
C LEU A 149 -2.99 -21.36 1.89
N PRO A 150 -3.65 -21.90 2.94
CA PRO A 150 -4.73 -22.87 2.74
C PRO A 150 -5.91 -22.31 1.95
N ALA A 151 -6.29 -21.04 2.14
CA ALA A 151 -7.36 -20.40 1.36
C ALA A 151 -7.00 -20.26 -0.13
N LEU A 152 -5.70 -20.23 -0.45
CA LEU A 152 -5.16 -20.23 -1.81
C LEU A 152 -4.93 -21.64 -2.37
N GLY A 153 -5.23 -22.70 -1.61
CA GLY A 153 -5.02 -24.09 -2.02
C GLY A 153 -3.60 -24.62 -1.81
N ILE A 154 -2.72 -23.83 -1.20
CA ILE A 154 -1.34 -24.22 -0.86
C ILE A 154 -1.34 -24.90 0.51
N LYS A 155 -0.68 -26.05 0.61
CA LYS A 155 -0.49 -26.78 1.87
C LYS A 155 0.87 -26.47 2.49
#